data_AF-A0A8S2DGJ3-F1
#
_entry.id   AF-A0A8S2DGJ3-F1
#
_cell.length_a   1.000
_cell.length_b   1.000
_cell.length_c   1.000
_cell.angle_alpha   90.00
_cell.angle_beta   90.00
_cell.angle_gamma   90.00
#
_symmetry.space_group_name_H-M   'P 1'
#
loop_
_entity.id
_entity.type
_entity.pdbx_description
1 polymer ?
#
loop_
_entity_poly.entity_id
_entity_poly.type
_entity_poly.pdbx_seq_one_letter_code
_entity_poly.pdbx_strand_id
1 'polypeptide(L)'
;MFGTLLRLEELKDINITEYKQIFEIVDKRKTSLSNNRNRITRSTTPRNEISLEQIFDNKIVKFIDKIILNIKARFESNVLKFLNCFHIFDVSEVTNEQQYGNNEINTIKQQYPNDFNDDLLAEWKVFRKYLLVQKQQQTSTIFTQRQQCINLVKNGMIREMYPQLSLAAEIFLCVPISTTTVERDFSTMNRILTDLRNRLTTEHLEQLMRISIEGPSHLDNDLKELIINCWKIKKLRKISV
;
A
#
# COMPACT_ATOMS: atom_id res chain seq x y z
N MET A 1 -7.59 20.94 -11.58
CA MET A 1 -6.70 21.22 -12.73
C MET A 1 -5.87 19.96 -12.95
N PHE A 2 -6.43 19.01 -13.71
CA PHE A 2 -5.79 17.72 -13.98
C PHE A 2 -4.98 17.84 -15.27
N GLY A 3 -3.70 17.52 -15.17
CA GLY A 3 -2.72 17.45 -16.26
C GLY A 3 -1.40 17.12 -15.58
N THR A 4 -0.72 16.02 -15.81
CA THR A 4 -0.60 15.19 -16.99
C THR A 4 -0.42 13.73 -16.54
N LEU A 5 -1.10 12.80 -17.20
CA LEU A 5 -0.71 11.39 -17.20
C LEU A 5 0.69 11.33 -17.84
N LEU A 6 1.73 11.24 -17.00
CA LEU A 6 3.06 10.82 -17.44
C LEU A 6 2.89 9.47 -18.14
N ARG A 7 3.07 9.45 -19.45
CA ARG A 7 3.05 8.21 -20.22
C ARG A 7 4.19 7.33 -19.67
N LEU A 8 3.92 6.04 -19.47
CA LEU A 8 4.92 5.04 -19.08
C LEU A 8 6.17 5.02 -19.98
N GLU A 9 6.10 5.62 -21.18
CA GLU A 9 7.24 5.82 -22.09
C GLU A 9 8.17 6.96 -21.64
N GLU A 10 7.66 8.03 -21.01
CA GLU A 10 8.45 9.16 -20.51
C GLU A 10 9.24 8.82 -19.23
N LEU A 11 8.83 7.78 -18.50
CA LEU A 11 9.54 7.27 -17.31
C LEU A 11 10.81 6.46 -17.65
N LYS A 12 10.98 6.02 -18.90
CA LYS A 12 12.18 5.26 -19.31
C LYS A 12 13.43 6.13 -19.41
N ASP A 13 13.26 7.40 -19.78
CA ASP A 13 14.40 8.30 -20.03
C ASP A 13 14.84 9.09 -18.78
N ILE A 14 13.94 9.32 -17.82
CA ILE A 14 14.25 10.06 -16.58
C ILE A 14 15.10 9.21 -15.61
N ASN A 15 14.95 7.89 -15.61
CA ASN A 15 15.58 7.02 -14.61
C ASN A 15 17.09 6.78 -14.87
N ILE A 16 17.57 6.86 -16.11
CA ILE A 16 18.98 6.52 -16.45
C ILE A 16 19.95 7.64 -16.01
N THR A 17 19.53 8.90 -16.11
CA THR A 17 20.40 10.05 -15.82
C THR A 17 20.60 10.25 -14.32
N GLU A 18 19.55 10.09 -13.52
CA GLU A 18 19.64 10.08 -12.06
C GLU A 18 20.43 8.86 -11.56
N TYR A 19 20.26 7.68 -12.19
CA TYR A 19 21.09 6.50 -11.87
C TYR A 19 22.57 6.74 -12.11
N LYS A 20 22.94 7.40 -13.23
CA LYS A 20 24.34 7.74 -13.54
C LYS A 20 24.93 8.72 -12.53
N GLN A 21 24.15 9.70 -12.08
CA GLN A 21 24.58 10.64 -11.04
C GLN A 21 24.79 9.94 -9.69
N ILE A 22 23.89 9.03 -9.31
CA ILE A 22 24.05 8.21 -8.10
C ILE A 22 25.30 7.32 -8.21
N PHE A 23 25.54 6.73 -9.38
CA PHE A 23 26.72 5.90 -9.63
C PHE A 23 28.03 6.71 -9.52
N GLU A 24 28.09 7.91 -10.10
CA GLU A 24 29.25 8.81 -9.97
C GLU A 24 29.49 9.26 -8.51
N ILE A 25 28.43 9.52 -7.75
CA ILE A 25 28.56 9.91 -6.32
C ILE A 25 29.11 8.73 -5.51
N VAL A 26 28.69 7.51 -5.81
CA VAL A 26 29.19 6.28 -5.18
C VAL A 26 30.67 6.06 -5.54
N ASP A 27 31.09 6.28 -6.79
CA ASP A 27 32.50 6.14 -7.20
C ASP A 27 33.41 7.24 -6.64
N LYS A 28 32.94 8.48 -6.53
CA LYS A 28 33.68 9.57 -5.84
C LYS A 28 33.88 9.29 -4.35
N ARG A 29 32.93 8.58 -3.71
CA ARG A 29 33.08 8.12 -2.31
C ARG A 29 34.04 6.92 -2.19
N LYS A 30 34.10 6.01 -3.17
CA LYS A 30 35.08 4.91 -3.20
C LYS A 30 36.53 5.40 -3.30
N THR A 31 36.80 6.40 -4.14
CA THR A 31 38.15 6.96 -4.33
C THR A 31 38.67 7.71 -3.09
N SER A 32 37.78 8.43 -2.39
CA SER A 32 38.13 9.11 -1.13
C SER A 32 38.35 8.14 0.04
N LEU A 33 37.64 7.01 0.09
CA LEU A 33 37.85 5.95 1.09
C LEU A 33 39.14 5.13 0.84
N SER A 34 39.50 4.90 -0.42
CA SER A 34 40.75 4.22 -0.83
C SER A 34 42.00 5.00 -0.40
N ASN A 35 42.01 6.32 -0.66
CA ASN A 35 43.15 7.18 -0.30
C ASN A 35 43.38 7.28 1.22
N ASN A 36 42.34 7.06 2.03
CA ASN A 36 42.43 7.07 3.49
C ASN A 36 43.00 5.75 4.07
N ARG A 37 42.88 4.63 3.34
CA ARG A 37 43.43 3.31 3.75
C ARG A 37 44.95 3.21 3.55
N ASN A 38 45.49 3.83 2.50
CA ASN A 38 46.93 3.82 2.24
C ASN A 38 47.78 4.53 3.32
N ARG A 39 47.15 5.29 4.22
CA ARG A 39 47.80 5.93 5.36
C ARG A 39 47.85 5.05 6.62
N ILE A 40 47.07 3.98 6.69
CA ILE A 40 46.88 3.17 7.90
C ILE A 40 46.87 1.69 7.53
N THR A 41 48.03 1.10 7.19
CA THR A 41 48.33 -0.33 7.42
C THR A 41 49.74 -0.67 6.93
N ARG A 42 50.73 -0.56 7.82
CA ARG A 42 51.90 -1.45 7.82
C ARG A 42 51.76 -2.39 9.01
N SER A 43 51.14 -3.54 8.81
CA SER A 43 51.44 -4.78 9.54
C SER A 43 50.61 -5.94 9.00
N THR A 44 51.34 -7.01 8.74
CA THR A 44 51.02 -8.27 8.06
C THR A 44 50.12 -9.22 8.86
N THR A 45 49.13 -9.82 8.20
CA THR A 45 48.80 -11.27 8.28
C THR A 45 47.98 -11.68 7.05
N PRO A 46 48.26 -12.84 6.41
CA PRO A 46 47.52 -13.28 5.22
C PRO A 46 46.23 -13.99 5.68
N ARG A 47 45.17 -13.23 5.86
CA ARG A 47 43.80 -13.76 5.97
C ARG A 47 43.25 -13.79 4.55
N ASN A 48 42.60 -14.87 4.13
CA ASN A 48 41.89 -14.94 2.84
C ASN A 48 40.97 -13.71 2.69
N GLU A 49 41.46 -12.68 2.03
CA GLU A 49 40.75 -11.44 1.78
C GLU A 49 39.80 -11.70 0.61
N ILE A 50 38.65 -12.31 0.90
CA ILE A 50 37.47 -12.00 0.10
C ILE A 50 37.29 -10.50 0.29
N SER A 51 37.56 -9.72 -0.76
CA SER A 51 37.53 -8.27 -0.65
C SER A 51 36.15 -7.86 -0.14
N LEU A 52 36.11 -6.88 0.77
CA LEU A 52 34.84 -6.35 1.28
C LEU A 52 33.92 -5.94 0.13
N GLU A 53 34.49 -5.53 -1.01
CA GLU A 53 33.83 -5.26 -2.28
C GLU A 53 33.08 -6.48 -2.83
N GLN A 54 33.70 -7.66 -2.91
CA GLN A 54 33.02 -8.89 -3.34
C GLN A 54 31.89 -9.31 -2.39
N ILE A 55 32.05 -9.09 -1.08
CA ILE A 55 30.98 -9.36 -0.09
C ILE A 55 29.84 -8.36 -0.24
N PHE A 56 30.14 -7.08 -0.48
CA PHE A 56 29.16 -6.02 -0.66
C PHE A 56 28.37 -6.19 -1.96
N ASP A 57 29.06 -6.46 -3.07
CA ASP A 57 28.46 -6.65 -4.38
C ASP A 57 27.54 -7.89 -4.40
N ASN A 58 27.98 -9.00 -3.80
CA ASN A 58 27.17 -10.22 -3.73
C ASN A 58 25.91 -10.04 -2.84
N LYS A 59 25.99 -9.21 -1.78
CA LYS A 59 24.83 -8.90 -0.94
C LYS A 59 23.84 -7.95 -1.62
N ILE A 60 24.33 -6.93 -2.33
CA ILE A 60 23.49 -6.00 -3.09
C ILE A 60 22.77 -6.75 -4.21
N VAL A 61 23.48 -7.57 -5.00
CA VAL A 61 22.86 -8.36 -6.07
C VAL A 61 21.75 -9.26 -5.52
N LYS A 62 22.01 -10.01 -4.44
CA LYS A 62 20.98 -10.83 -3.77
C LYS A 62 19.79 -10.02 -3.25
N PHE A 63 20.02 -8.79 -2.79
CA PHE A 63 18.96 -7.91 -2.34
C PHE A 63 18.10 -7.41 -3.51
N ILE A 64 18.72 -7.00 -4.61
CA ILE A 64 18.03 -6.61 -5.84
C ILE A 64 17.23 -7.79 -6.42
N ASP A 65 17.81 -8.98 -6.49
CA ASP A 65 17.12 -10.19 -6.94
C ASP A 65 15.88 -10.47 -6.07
N LYS A 66 16.00 -10.34 -4.75
CA LYS A 66 14.86 -10.46 -3.83
C LYS A 66 13.81 -9.37 -4.07
N ILE A 67 14.20 -8.14 -4.35
CA ILE A 67 13.24 -7.06 -4.68
C ILE A 67 12.51 -7.42 -5.97
N ILE A 68 13.23 -7.80 -7.03
CA ILE A 68 12.65 -8.17 -8.31
C ILE A 68 11.69 -9.34 -8.14
N LEU A 69 12.08 -10.38 -7.39
CA LEU A 69 11.22 -11.52 -7.09
C LEU A 69 9.97 -11.10 -6.31
N ASN A 70 10.10 -10.23 -5.30
CA ASN A 70 8.96 -9.73 -4.54
C ASN A 70 8.01 -8.88 -5.40
N ILE A 71 8.55 -8.02 -6.26
CA ILE A 71 7.75 -7.22 -7.19
C ILE A 71 7.02 -8.16 -8.16
N LYS A 72 7.73 -9.07 -8.83
CA LYS A 72 7.10 -10.03 -9.74
C LYS A 72 6.03 -10.86 -9.04
N ALA A 73 6.33 -11.45 -7.88
CA ALA A 73 5.35 -12.20 -7.10
C ALA A 73 4.13 -11.35 -6.71
N ARG A 74 4.32 -10.06 -6.38
CA ARG A 74 3.23 -9.14 -6.06
C ARG A 74 2.32 -8.86 -7.27
N PHE A 75 2.89 -8.62 -8.46
CA PHE A 75 2.12 -8.26 -9.66
C PHE A 75 1.66 -9.46 -10.50
N GLU A 76 2.28 -10.64 -10.35
CA GLU A 76 1.81 -11.89 -10.97
C GLU A 76 0.72 -12.58 -10.11
N SER A 77 0.44 -12.05 -8.92
CA SER A 77 -0.48 -12.65 -7.96
C SER A 77 -1.94 -12.64 -8.45
N ASN A 78 -2.69 -13.64 -7.98
CA ASN A 78 -4.16 -13.73 -8.14
C ASN A 78 -4.90 -12.47 -7.66
N VAL A 79 -4.26 -11.65 -6.82
CA VAL A 79 -4.82 -10.40 -6.30
C VAL A 79 -5.08 -9.40 -7.41
N LEU A 80 -4.16 -9.20 -8.37
CA LEU A 80 -4.41 -8.26 -9.47
C LEU A 80 -5.51 -8.74 -10.40
N LYS A 81 -5.58 -10.05 -10.65
CA LYS A 81 -6.68 -10.64 -11.43
C LYS A 81 -8.02 -10.39 -10.76
N PHE A 82 -8.08 -10.57 -9.44
CA PHE A 82 -9.26 -10.27 -8.63
C PHE A 82 -9.62 -8.77 -8.66
N LEU A 83 -8.66 -7.86 -8.50
CA LEU A 83 -8.92 -6.42 -8.57
C LEU A 83 -9.41 -6.00 -9.97
N ASN A 84 -8.89 -6.64 -11.01
CA ASN A 84 -9.33 -6.39 -12.38
C ASN A 84 -10.78 -6.83 -12.60
N CYS A 85 -11.34 -7.77 -11.82
CA CYS A 85 -12.76 -8.14 -11.91
C CYS A 85 -13.70 -6.95 -11.66
N PHE A 86 -13.26 -5.93 -10.91
CA PHE A 86 -14.09 -4.78 -10.60
C PHE A 86 -14.20 -3.79 -11.76
N HIS A 87 -13.48 -3.96 -12.88
CA HIS A 87 -13.57 -3.04 -14.04
C HIS A 87 -15.03 -2.93 -14.56
N ILE A 88 -15.83 -3.98 -14.33
CA ILE A 88 -17.25 -4.06 -14.67
C ILE A 88 -18.10 -2.92 -14.07
N PHE A 89 -17.62 -2.27 -13.01
CA PHE A 89 -18.29 -1.13 -12.39
C PHE A 89 -18.02 0.20 -13.12
N ASP A 90 -17.12 0.26 -14.10
CA ASP A 90 -16.90 1.45 -14.91
C ASP A 90 -18.01 1.61 -15.97
N VAL A 91 -18.82 2.65 -15.82
CA VAL A 91 -19.97 2.93 -16.69
C VAL A 91 -19.54 3.12 -18.16
N SER A 92 -18.31 3.58 -18.39
CA SER A 92 -17.75 3.80 -19.73
C SER A 92 -17.52 2.49 -20.49
N GLU A 93 -17.11 1.44 -19.77
CA GLU A 93 -16.74 0.15 -20.34
C GLU A 93 -17.92 -0.82 -20.50
N VAL A 94 -19.05 -0.55 -19.83
CA VAL A 94 -20.23 -1.45 -19.89
C VAL A 94 -20.73 -1.61 -21.32
N THR A 95 -20.88 -2.86 -21.75
CA THR A 95 -21.40 -3.24 -23.08
C THR A 95 -22.82 -3.81 -22.99
N ASN A 96 -23.52 -3.84 -24.14
CA ASN A 96 -24.86 -4.43 -24.25
C ASN A 96 -24.85 -5.98 -24.25
N GLU A 97 -23.67 -6.61 -24.15
CA GLU A 97 -23.54 -8.07 -24.21
C GLU A 97 -24.20 -8.73 -23.01
N GLN A 98 -24.92 -9.82 -23.25
CA GLN A 98 -25.67 -10.50 -22.19
C GLN A 98 -24.79 -11.17 -21.13
N GLN A 99 -23.53 -11.45 -21.47
CA GLN A 99 -22.59 -12.16 -20.60
C GLN A 99 -21.55 -11.23 -19.95
N TYR A 100 -21.55 -9.94 -20.28
CA TYR A 100 -20.60 -8.97 -19.73
C TYR A 100 -20.64 -8.97 -18.19
N GLY A 101 -19.47 -9.13 -17.58
CA GLY A 101 -19.27 -9.13 -16.13
C GLY A 101 -19.64 -10.42 -15.40
N ASN A 102 -20.19 -11.43 -16.08
CA ASN A 102 -20.63 -12.66 -15.41
C ASN A 102 -19.45 -13.46 -14.85
N ASN A 103 -18.34 -13.53 -15.58
CA ASN A 103 -17.15 -14.27 -15.16
C ASN A 103 -16.47 -13.59 -13.97
N GLU A 104 -16.43 -12.26 -14.00
CA GLU A 104 -15.88 -11.40 -12.97
C GLU A 104 -16.66 -11.54 -11.66
N ILE A 105 -17.99 -11.50 -11.73
CA ILE A 105 -18.87 -11.70 -10.58
C ILE A 105 -18.71 -13.11 -10.00
N ASN A 106 -18.62 -14.13 -10.86
CA ASN A 106 -18.36 -15.50 -10.42
C ASN A 106 -16.99 -15.62 -9.73
N THR A 107 -15.97 -14.92 -10.24
CA THR A 107 -14.64 -14.87 -9.64
C THR A 107 -14.67 -14.21 -8.26
N ILE A 108 -15.42 -13.10 -8.11
CA ILE A 108 -15.62 -12.42 -6.82
C ILE A 108 -16.29 -13.36 -5.81
N LYS A 109 -17.33 -14.07 -6.23
CA LYS A 109 -18.01 -15.07 -5.40
C LYS A 109 -17.09 -16.21 -4.97
N GLN A 110 -16.28 -16.73 -5.89
CA GLN A 110 -15.33 -17.81 -5.59
C GLN A 110 -14.25 -17.37 -4.59
N GLN A 111 -13.83 -16.11 -4.63
CA GLN A 111 -12.83 -15.57 -3.72
C GLN A 111 -13.39 -15.39 -2.29
N TYR A 112 -14.70 -15.14 -2.14
CA TYR A 112 -15.39 -14.91 -0.88
C TYR A 112 -16.67 -15.77 -0.77
N PRO A 113 -16.55 -17.10 -0.67
CA PRO A 113 -17.68 -18.01 -0.79
C PRO A 113 -18.70 -17.91 0.35
N ASN A 114 -18.30 -17.36 1.50
CA ASN A 114 -19.16 -17.22 2.68
C ASN A 114 -19.89 -15.87 2.73
N ASP A 115 -19.45 -14.88 1.95
CA ASP A 115 -19.95 -13.51 2.01
C ASP A 115 -21.03 -13.23 0.96
N PHE A 116 -21.17 -14.11 -0.05
CA PHE A 116 -22.07 -13.94 -1.19
C PHE A 116 -23.00 -15.13 -1.39
N ASN A 117 -24.28 -14.85 -1.67
CA ASN A 117 -25.28 -15.87 -1.97
C ASN A 117 -25.31 -16.23 -3.46
N ASP A 118 -26.12 -17.22 -3.82
CA ASP A 118 -26.33 -17.63 -5.22
C ASP A 118 -26.96 -16.55 -6.11
N ASP A 119 -27.65 -15.59 -5.49
CA ASP A 119 -28.36 -14.51 -6.17
C ASP A 119 -27.45 -13.38 -6.68
N LEU A 120 -26.16 -13.35 -6.30
CA LEU A 120 -25.23 -12.27 -6.70
C LEU A 120 -25.20 -12.07 -8.23
N LEU A 121 -25.24 -13.16 -9.01
CA LEU A 121 -25.23 -13.09 -10.47
C LEU A 121 -26.56 -12.54 -11.02
N ALA A 122 -27.69 -12.82 -10.36
CA ALA A 122 -28.98 -12.26 -10.73
C ALA A 122 -29.04 -10.76 -10.42
N GLU A 123 -28.54 -10.37 -9.24
CA GLU A 123 -28.39 -8.98 -8.82
C GLU A 123 -27.53 -8.18 -9.80
N TRP A 124 -26.37 -8.74 -10.22
CA TRP A 124 -25.52 -8.17 -11.28
C TRP A 124 -26.27 -7.93 -12.58
N LYS A 125 -27.05 -8.90 -13.05
CA LYS A 125 -27.80 -8.77 -14.31
C LYS A 125 -28.81 -7.63 -14.28
N VAL A 126 -29.44 -7.37 -13.12
CA VAL A 126 -30.35 -6.23 -12.94
C VAL A 126 -29.55 -4.94 -12.88
N PHE A 127 -28.48 -4.90 -12.09
CA PHE A 127 -27.62 -3.73 -11.95
C PHE A 127 -26.97 -3.31 -13.28
N ARG A 128 -26.53 -4.27 -14.11
CA ARG A 128 -25.99 -3.98 -15.44
C ARG A 128 -26.98 -3.22 -16.32
N LYS A 129 -28.28 -3.58 -16.26
CA LYS A 129 -29.32 -2.83 -17.00
C LYS A 129 -29.42 -1.40 -16.49
N TYR A 130 -29.34 -1.20 -15.18
CA TYR A 130 -29.27 0.13 -14.57
C TYR A 130 -28.05 0.92 -15.07
N LEU A 131 -26.85 0.32 -15.13
CA LEU A 131 -25.65 0.96 -15.69
C LEU A 131 -25.80 1.33 -17.18
N LEU A 132 -26.44 0.46 -17.97
CA LEU A 132 -26.68 0.72 -19.40
C LEU A 132 -27.64 1.91 -19.61
N VAL A 133 -28.70 1.99 -18.81
CA VAL A 133 -29.61 3.14 -18.83
C VAL A 133 -28.86 4.41 -18.43
N GLN A 134 -28.02 4.34 -17.40
CA GLN A 134 -27.19 5.46 -16.97
C GLN A 134 -26.22 5.93 -18.07
N LYS A 135 -25.60 5.00 -18.80
CA LYS A 135 -24.72 5.29 -19.94
C LYS A 135 -25.47 6.00 -21.08
N GLN A 136 -26.69 5.56 -21.39
CA GLN A 136 -27.51 6.09 -22.48
C GLN A 136 -28.07 7.48 -22.19
N GLN A 137 -28.40 7.77 -20.92
CA GLN A 137 -29.01 9.04 -20.52
C GLN A 137 -28.07 10.25 -20.59
N GLN A 138 -26.79 10.08 -20.95
CA GLN A 138 -25.78 11.16 -21.04
C GLN A 138 -25.83 12.12 -19.84
N THR A 139 -26.03 11.58 -18.63
CA THR A 139 -25.90 12.41 -17.42
C THR A 139 -24.52 13.05 -17.45
N SER A 140 -24.43 14.35 -17.11
CA SER A 140 -23.22 15.17 -17.25
C SER A 140 -21.96 14.64 -16.55
N THR A 141 -22.06 13.56 -15.79
CA THR A 141 -20.94 12.84 -15.18
C THR A 141 -21.12 11.32 -15.37
N ILE A 142 -20.36 10.74 -16.30
CA ILE A 142 -20.14 9.29 -16.34
C ILE A 142 -19.29 8.92 -15.12
N PHE A 143 -19.78 8.01 -14.28
CA PHE A 143 -19.02 7.58 -13.12
C PHE A 143 -17.88 6.65 -13.53
N THR A 144 -16.68 6.96 -13.03
CA THR A 144 -15.55 6.01 -13.04
C THR A 144 -15.86 4.82 -12.14
N GLN A 145 -15.18 3.70 -12.35
CA GLN A 145 -15.25 2.50 -11.49
C GLN A 145 -15.33 2.83 -9.98
N ARG A 146 -14.38 3.64 -9.49
CA ARG A 146 -14.31 4.01 -8.07
C ARG A 146 -15.50 4.84 -7.62
N GLN A 147 -15.96 5.78 -8.44
CA GLN A 147 -17.14 6.60 -8.13
C GLN A 147 -18.41 5.73 -8.06
N GLN A 148 -18.52 4.73 -8.94
CA GLN A 148 -19.64 3.79 -8.92
C GLN A 148 -19.63 2.92 -7.67
N CYS A 149 -18.46 2.39 -7.27
CA CYS A 149 -18.32 1.67 -6.01
C CYS A 149 -18.70 2.56 -4.81
N ILE A 150 -18.28 3.83 -4.78
CA ILE A 150 -18.68 4.76 -3.72
C ILE A 150 -20.19 4.99 -3.72
N ASN A 151 -20.81 5.12 -4.89
CA ASN A 151 -22.26 5.29 -5.02
C ASN A 151 -23.03 4.06 -4.50
N LEU A 152 -22.58 2.85 -4.84
CA LEU A 152 -23.13 1.58 -4.32
C LEU A 152 -23.10 1.52 -2.78
N VAL A 153 -22.05 2.05 -2.15
CA VAL A 153 -21.89 1.98 -0.69
C VAL A 153 -22.61 3.12 0.03
N LYS A 154 -22.57 4.34 -0.50
CA LYS A 154 -23.07 5.54 0.21
C LYS A 154 -24.54 5.85 -0.07
N ASN A 155 -25.08 5.44 -1.22
CA ASN A 155 -26.47 5.74 -1.56
C ASN A 155 -27.38 4.67 -0.97
N GLY A 156 -28.14 5.04 0.08
CA GLY A 156 -28.99 4.10 0.83
C GLY A 156 -29.97 3.32 -0.05
N MET A 157 -30.64 3.99 -1.00
CA MET A 157 -31.59 3.32 -1.91
C MET A 157 -30.90 2.31 -2.82
N ILE A 158 -29.73 2.67 -3.38
CA ILE A 158 -28.96 1.76 -4.24
C ILE A 158 -28.44 0.58 -3.42
N ARG A 159 -27.97 0.83 -2.20
CA ARG A 159 -27.46 -0.21 -1.30
C ARG A 159 -28.55 -1.20 -0.87
N GLU A 160 -29.77 -0.73 -0.66
CA GLU A 160 -30.92 -1.61 -0.37
C GLU A 160 -31.34 -2.44 -1.59
N MET A 161 -31.27 -1.87 -2.80
CA MET A 161 -31.60 -2.61 -4.03
C MET A 161 -30.52 -3.60 -4.45
N TYR A 162 -29.25 -3.32 -4.14
CA TYR A 162 -28.09 -4.10 -4.57
C TYR A 162 -27.14 -4.42 -3.39
N PRO A 163 -27.61 -5.12 -2.35
CA PRO A 163 -26.85 -5.30 -1.12
C PRO A 163 -25.57 -6.10 -1.30
N GLN A 164 -25.56 -7.11 -2.18
CA GLN A 164 -24.38 -7.95 -2.40
C GLN A 164 -23.35 -7.21 -3.26
N LEU A 165 -23.78 -6.45 -4.26
CA LEU A 165 -22.87 -5.60 -5.04
C LEU A 165 -22.30 -4.45 -4.20
N SER A 166 -23.07 -3.92 -3.26
CA SER A 166 -22.56 -2.95 -2.28
C SER A 166 -21.49 -3.56 -1.38
N LEU A 167 -21.66 -4.80 -0.92
CA LEU A 167 -20.61 -5.52 -0.17
C LEU A 167 -19.36 -5.73 -1.03
N ALA A 168 -19.50 -6.14 -2.29
CA ALA A 168 -18.38 -6.27 -3.21
C ALA A 168 -17.65 -4.91 -3.41
N ALA A 169 -18.41 -3.82 -3.54
CA ALA A 169 -17.87 -2.48 -3.64
C ALA A 169 -17.12 -2.04 -2.36
N GLU A 170 -17.62 -2.40 -1.17
CA GLU A 170 -16.90 -2.18 0.10
C GLU A 170 -15.55 -2.89 0.10
N ILE A 171 -15.52 -4.18 -0.29
CA ILE A 171 -14.28 -4.96 -0.39
C ILE A 171 -13.28 -4.26 -1.31
N PHE A 172 -13.72 -3.81 -2.49
CA PHE A 172 -12.86 -3.09 -3.44
C PHE A 172 -12.31 -1.78 -2.86
N LEU A 173 -13.15 -0.99 -2.18
CA LEU A 173 -12.75 0.29 -1.60
C LEU A 173 -11.81 0.16 -0.40
N CYS A 174 -11.81 -1.00 0.28
CA CYS A 174 -10.87 -1.31 1.35
C CYS A 174 -9.46 -1.63 0.84
N VAL A 175 -9.29 -1.89 -0.46
CA VAL A 175 -7.97 -2.21 -1.04
C VAL A 175 -7.10 -0.95 -1.04
N PRO A 176 -5.92 -0.96 -0.39
CA PRO A 176 -5.03 0.18 -0.39
C PRO A 176 -4.41 0.36 -1.79
N ILE A 177 -4.84 1.40 -2.51
CA ILE A 177 -4.36 1.71 -3.86
C ILE A 177 -3.02 2.47 -3.82
N SER A 178 -2.70 3.16 -2.72
CA SER A 178 -1.47 3.96 -2.60
C SER A 178 -0.66 3.65 -1.33
N THR A 179 0.65 3.93 -1.41
CA THR A 179 1.60 3.86 -0.29
C THR A 179 1.53 5.07 0.63
N THR A 180 0.69 6.05 0.34
CA THR A 180 0.64 7.33 1.08
C THR A 180 0.35 7.14 2.57
N THR A 181 -0.45 6.14 2.94
CA THR A 181 -0.69 5.79 4.35
C THR A 181 0.60 5.30 5.02
N VAL A 182 1.34 4.44 4.33
CA VAL A 182 2.62 3.91 4.83
C VAL A 182 3.67 5.01 4.99
N GLU A 183 3.71 5.99 4.08
CA GLU A 183 4.58 7.17 4.20
C GLU A 183 4.22 8.04 5.41
N ARG A 184 2.91 8.21 5.70
CA ARG A 184 2.44 8.89 6.92
C ARG A 184 2.87 8.13 8.17
N ASP A 185 2.79 6.81 8.16
CA ASP A 185 3.18 5.97 9.28
C ASP A 185 4.70 6.04 9.52
N PHE A 186 5.51 6.00 8.46
CA PHE A 186 6.96 6.20 8.56
C PHE A 186 7.33 7.61 9.02
N SER A 187 6.62 8.65 8.57
CA SER A 187 6.81 10.00 9.06
C SER A 187 6.50 10.12 10.56
N THR A 188 5.43 9.45 11.01
CA THR A 188 5.06 9.38 12.43
C THR A 188 6.10 8.62 13.23
N MET A 189 6.60 7.50 12.71
CA MET A 189 7.70 6.73 13.29
C MET A 189 8.95 7.60 13.46
N ASN A 190 9.34 8.38 12.45
CA ASN A 190 10.49 9.28 12.51
C ASN A 190 10.31 10.42 13.52
N ARG A 191 9.08 10.89 13.76
CA ARG A 191 8.79 11.86 14.83
C ARG A 191 8.95 11.25 16.23
N ILE A 192 8.66 9.96 16.38
CA ILE A 192 8.76 9.25 17.66
C ILE A 192 10.19 8.80 17.94
N LEU A 193 10.88 8.25 16.92
CA LEU A 193 12.28 7.83 16.96
C LEU A 193 13.20 9.00 16.61
N THR A 194 13.47 9.83 17.60
CA THR A 194 14.49 10.89 17.46
C THR A 194 15.88 10.33 17.77
N ASP A 195 16.93 11.08 17.42
CA ASP A 195 18.33 10.69 17.69
C ASP A 195 18.59 10.41 19.19
N LEU A 196 17.90 11.15 20.07
CA LEU A 196 17.98 10.98 21.52
C LEU A 196 17.06 9.87 22.04
N ARG A 197 16.09 9.41 21.24
CA ARG A 197 15.06 8.42 21.61
C ARG A 197 15.01 7.25 20.62
N ASN A 198 16.17 6.69 20.28
CA ASN A 198 16.29 5.60 19.30
C ASN A 198 16.33 4.18 19.92
N ARG A 199 16.27 4.06 21.26
CA ARG A 199 16.32 2.78 22.00
C ARG A 199 14.95 2.25 22.44
N LEU A 200 13.89 2.54 21.69
CA LEU A 200 12.58 1.98 21.98
C LEU A 200 12.51 0.51 21.56
N THR A 201 11.89 -0.32 22.39
CA THR A 201 11.49 -1.67 21.96
C THR A 201 10.42 -1.57 20.89
N THR A 202 10.30 -2.60 20.05
CA THR A 202 9.28 -2.68 18.99
C THR A 202 7.87 -2.49 19.55
N GLU A 203 7.57 -3.10 20.70
CA GLU A 203 6.28 -2.98 21.38
C GLU A 203 5.99 -1.53 21.81
N HIS A 204 6.94 -0.85 22.46
CA HIS A 204 6.74 0.53 22.88
C HIS A 204 6.59 1.47 21.70
N LEU A 205 7.37 1.26 20.64
CA LEU A 205 7.26 2.04 19.41
C LEU A 205 5.87 1.88 18.79
N GLU A 206 5.37 0.65 18.67
CA GLU A 206 4.02 0.38 18.15
C GLU A 206 2.94 1.08 18.97
N GLN A 207 3.00 0.97 20.31
CA GLN A 207 2.05 1.64 21.21
C GLN A 207 2.06 3.16 21.03
N LEU A 208 3.25 3.78 20.94
CA LEU A 208 3.38 5.22 20.73
C LEU A 208 2.89 5.65 19.35
N MET A 209 3.17 4.86 18.31
CA MET A 209 2.65 5.11 16.96
C MET A 209 1.13 5.05 16.96
N ARG A 210 0.53 4.03 17.58
CA ARG A 210 -0.93 3.90 17.69
C ARG A 210 -1.56 5.10 18.40
N ILE A 211 -0.96 5.55 19.50
CA ILE A 211 -1.42 6.75 20.21
C ILE A 211 -1.23 8.00 19.33
N SER A 212 -0.14 8.11 18.58
CA SER A 212 0.10 9.29 17.74
C SER A 212 -0.79 9.35 16.50
N ILE A 213 -1.23 8.21 15.97
CA ILE A 213 -2.05 8.13 14.75
C ILE A 213 -3.54 8.20 15.11
N GLU A 214 -3.98 7.39 16.08
CA GLU A 214 -5.39 7.20 16.42
C GLU A 214 -5.80 7.89 17.73
N GLY A 215 -4.84 8.45 18.47
CA GLY A 215 -5.12 9.08 19.75
C GLY A 215 -5.88 10.40 19.62
N PRO A 216 -6.57 10.83 20.70
CA PRO A 216 -7.31 12.06 20.71
C PRO A 216 -6.36 13.26 20.56
N SER A 217 -6.78 14.26 19.77
CA SER A 217 -6.01 15.49 19.55
C SER A 217 -5.88 16.34 20.82
N HIS A 218 -6.85 16.23 21.72
CA HIS A 218 -6.83 16.83 23.04
C HIS A 218 -7.20 15.79 24.09
N LEU A 219 -6.41 15.75 25.17
CA LEU A 219 -6.76 14.98 26.36
C LEU A 219 -7.49 15.89 27.34
N ASP A 220 -8.80 15.71 27.45
CA ASP A 220 -9.58 16.33 28.52
C ASP A 220 -9.17 15.79 29.91
N ASN A 221 -9.67 16.43 30.96
CA ASN A 221 -9.29 16.08 32.33
C ASN A 221 -9.83 14.70 32.74
N ASP A 222 -11.00 14.31 32.23
CA ASP A 222 -11.64 13.04 32.57
C ASP A 222 -10.87 11.86 31.98
N LEU A 223 -10.45 11.94 30.71
CA LEU A 223 -9.57 10.96 30.06
C LEU A 223 -8.20 10.89 30.74
N LYS A 224 -7.63 12.03 31.14
CA LYS A 224 -6.35 12.04 31.89
C LYS A 224 -6.49 11.29 33.21
N GLU A 225 -7.53 11.58 33.97
CA GLU A 225 -7.76 10.96 35.27
C GLU A 225 -8.01 9.45 35.11
N LEU A 226 -8.77 9.05 34.08
CA LEU A 226 -8.98 7.65 33.72
C LEU A 226 -7.66 6.95 33.39
N ILE A 227 -6.81 7.53 32.54
CA ILE A 227 -5.51 6.96 32.16
C ILE A 227 -4.61 6.80 33.39
N ILE A 228 -4.56 7.82 34.26
CA ILE A 228 -3.78 7.78 35.50
C ILE A 228 -4.28 6.66 36.41
N ASN A 229 -5.59 6.51 36.57
CA ASN A 229 -6.17 5.47 37.41
C ASN A 229 -5.93 4.06 36.84
N CYS A 230 -6.08 3.89 35.53
CA CYS A 230 -5.72 2.65 34.83
C CYS A 230 -4.22 2.32 35.01
N TRP A 231 -3.35 3.31 34.94
CA TRP A 231 -1.91 3.13 35.17
C TRP A 231 -1.60 2.75 36.62
N LYS A 232 -2.24 3.40 37.61
CA LYS A 232 -2.08 3.08 39.05
C LYS A 232 -2.43 1.62 39.39
N ILE A 233 -3.39 1.03 38.68
CA ILE A 233 -3.87 -0.33 38.93
C ILE A 233 -2.92 -1.40 38.34
N LYS A 234 -2.10 -1.07 37.34
CA LYS A 234 -1.17 -2.04 36.73
C LYS A 234 -0.05 -2.44 37.71
N LYS A 235 0.06 -3.75 37.98
CA LYS A 235 0.91 -4.36 39.04
C LYS A 235 2.42 -4.35 38.74
N LEU A 236 2.84 -4.23 37.48
CA LEU A 236 4.26 -4.26 37.07
C LEU A 236 4.76 -2.84 36.82
N ARG A 237 5.43 -2.25 37.82
CA ARG A 237 5.89 -0.85 37.81
C ARG A 237 7.37 -0.67 37.50
N LYS A 238 8.15 -1.75 37.46
CA LYS A 238 9.59 -1.70 37.13
C LYS A 238 9.77 -1.91 35.63
N ILE A 239 10.27 -0.88 34.97
CA ILE A 239 10.97 -1.03 33.70
C ILE A 239 12.24 -1.80 34.06
N SER A 240 12.33 -3.06 33.64
CA SER A 240 13.57 -3.83 33.74
C SER A 240 14.59 -3.16 32.82
N VAL A 241 15.51 -2.41 33.44
CA VAL A 241 16.71 -1.85 32.80
C VAL A 241 17.68 -2.99 32.48
#